data_AF-A0A370HBE6-F1
#
_entry.id   AF-A0A370HBE6-F1
#
_cell.length_a   1.000
_cell.length_b   1.000
_cell.length_c   1.000
_cell.angle_alpha   90.00
_cell.angle_beta   90.00
_cell.angle_gamma   90.00
#
_symmetry.space_group_name_H-M   'P 1'
#
loop_
_entity.id
_entity.type
_entity.pdbx_description
1 polymer ?
#
loop_
_entity_poly.entity_id
_entity_poly.type
_entity_poly.pdbx_seq_one_letter_code
_entity_poly.pdbx_strand_id
1 'polypeptide(L)'
;MRTKLLAGVPAALLLASGLSVLAAPAAEAAPAYTCTAKNHAGEDLQPVTVQAQHGEFQARKRARPEWFGQADFETIRCAPTGGYIPPDR
;
A
#
# COMPACT_ATOMS: atom_id res chain seq x y z
N MET A 1 52.42 -33.93 9.75
CA MET A 1 52.12 -34.99 8.76
C MET A 1 50.88 -34.59 7.98
N ARG A 2 50.94 -34.65 6.64
CA ARG A 2 49.83 -34.41 5.71
C ARG A 2 48.95 -35.65 5.65
N THR A 3 47.62 -35.48 5.65
CA THR A 3 46.76 -36.34 4.82
C THR A 3 45.56 -35.56 4.31
N LYS A 4 45.54 -35.40 2.98
CA LYS A 4 44.39 -35.07 2.14
C LYS A 4 43.28 -36.11 2.37
N LEU A 5 42.03 -35.75 2.07
CA LEU A 5 41.27 -36.36 0.96
C LEU A 5 39.84 -35.76 0.89
N LEU A 6 39.59 -35.10 -0.23
CA LEU A 6 38.27 -34.83 -0.80
C LEU A 6 37.66 -36.16 -1.27
N ALA A 7 36.46 -36.48 -0.78
CA ALA A 7 35.47 -37.37 -1.37
C ALA A 7 34.15 -36.97 -0.68
N GLY A 8 33.17 -36.33 -1.34
CA GLY A 8 32.38 -36.92 -2.42
C GLY A 8 31.41 -37.93 -1.81
N VAL A 9 30.09 -37.78 -2.08
CA VAL A 9 28.92 -38.68 -1.78
C VAL A 9 27.85 -37.96 -0.93
N PRO A 10 26.55 -38.03 -1.29
CA PRO A 10 25.88 -37.25 -2.33
C PRO A 10 24.75 -36.36 -1.77
N ALA A 11 24.41 -35.29 -2.49
CA ALA A 11 23.19 -34.52 -2.23
C ALA A 11 21.96 -35.33 -2.65
N ALA A 12 21.39 -36.15 -1.77
CA ALA A 12 20.09 -36.79 -1.99
C ALA A 12 19.51 -37.34 -0.69
N LEU A 13 19.03 -36.44 0.18
CA LEU A 13 17.98 -36.79 1.15
C LEU A 13 16.83 -35.82 0.97
N LEU A 14 15.95 -36.23 0.05
CA LEU A 14 14.57 -35.79 -0.09
C LEU A 14 13.86 -35.97 1.26
N LEU A 15 13.78 -34.90 2.05
CA LEU A 15 12.79 -34.79 3.12
C LEU A 15 11.78 -33.74 2.68
N ALA A 16 10.79 -34.23 1.95
CA ALA A 16 9.53 -33.58 1.67
C ALA A 16 8.92 -33.05 2.99
N SER A 17 9.22 -31.78 3.27
CA SER A 17 8.57 -31.01 4.32
C SER A 17 7.74 -29.99 3.55
N GLY A 18 6.43 -30.23 3.53
CA GLY A 18 5.48 -29.56 2.66
C GLY A 18 5.80 -28.07 2.51
N LEU A 19 5.98 -27.65 1.27
CA LEU A 19 5.75 -26.28 0.88
C LEU A 19 4.26 -26.02 1.12
N SER A 20 3.93 -25.71 2.37
CA SER A 20 2.81 -24.83 2.65
C SER A 20 3.15 -23.55 1.92
N VAL A 21 2.73 -23.47 0.66
CA VAL A 21 2.52 -22.19 -0.01
C VAL A 21 1.45 -21.54 0.85
N LEU A 22 1.89 -20.85 1.91
CA LEU A 22 1.14 -19.74 2.47
C LEU A 22 0.96 -18.82 1.30
N ALA A 23 -0.16 -18.98 0.60
CA ALA A 23 -0.68 -17.97 -0.29
C ALA A 23 -0.80 -16.73 0.59
N ALA A 24 0.22 -15.88 0.54
CA ALA A 24 0.11 -14.55 1.11
C ALA A 24 -1.15 -13.97 0.47
N PRO A 25 -2.13 -13.49 1.25
CA PRO A 25 -3.30 -12.86 0.66
C PRO A 25 -2.75 -11.77 -0.25
N ALA A 26 -3.10 -11.84 -1.54
CA ALA A 26 -2.73 -10.79 -2.48
C ALA A 26 -3.18 -9.48 -1.85
N ALA A 27 -2.25 -8.57 -1.57
CA ALA A 27 -2.59 -7.28 -0.99
C ALA A 27 -3.51 -6.59 -2.01
N GLU A 28 -4.81 -6.56 -1.71
CA GLU A 28 -5.79 -5.89 -2.54
C GLU A 28 -5.31 -4.46 -2.73
N ALA A 29 -5.08 -4.09 -4.00
CA ALA A 29 -4.60 -2.77 -4.34
C ALA A 29 -5.58 -1.75 -3.77
N ALA A 30 -5.08 -0.86 -2.91
CA ALA A 30 -5.94 0.13 -2.31
C ALA A 30 -6.57 1.02 -3.39
N PRO A 31 -7.83 1.43 -3.21
CA PRO A 31 -8.49 2.29 -4.17
C PRO A 31 -7.94 3.71 -4.13
N ALA A 32 -7.84 4.30 -5.31
CA ALA A 32 -7.33 5.65 -5.50
C ALA A 32 -8.43 6.68 -5.25
N TYR A 33 -8.07 7.78 -4.61
CA TYR A 33 -8.91 8.94 -4.37
C TYR A 33 -8.23 10.19 -4.86
N THR A 34 -8.96 11.01 -5.61
CA THR A 34 -8.54 12.37 -5.96
C THR A 34 -9.10 13.32 -4.92
N CYS A 35 -8.23 14.09 -4.29
CA CYS A 35 -8.56 15.02 -3.24
C CYS A 35 -8.30 16.46 -3.66
N THR A 36 -9.25 17.35 -3.33
CA THR A 36 -9.11 18.80 -3.45
C THR A 36 -9.18 19.42 -2.05
N ALA A 37 -8.56 20.58 -1.89
CA ALA A 37 -8.55 21.32 -0.63
C ALA A 37 -8.36 22.82 -0.88
N LYS A 38 -8.67 23.62 0.12
CA LYS A 38 -8.30 25.03 0.18
C LYS A 38 -7.26 25.26 1.26
N ASN A 39 -6.44 26.29 1.10
CA ASN A 39 -5.56 26.75 2.17
C ASN A 39 -6.35 27.59 3.20
N HIS A 40 -5.69 27.99 4.28
CA HIS A 40 -6.32 28.81 5.33
C HIS A 40 -6.72 30.23 4.87
N ALA A 41 -6.26 30.68 3.69
CA ALA A 41 -6.70 31.93 3.05
C ALA A 41 -7.91 31.73 2.11
N GLY A 42 -8.38 30.49 1.93
CA GLY A 42 -9.51 30.14 1.06
C GLY A 42 -9.13 29.86 -0.40
N GLU A 43 -7.84 29.87 -0.74
CA GLU A 43 -7.33 29.61 -2.09
C GLU A 43 -7.31 28.10 -2.39
N ASP A 44 -7.67 27.72 -3.60
CA ASP A 44 -7.65 26.32 -4.03
C ASP A 44 -6.22 25.79 -4.17
N LEU A 45 -5.97 24.63 -3.57
CA LEU A 45 -4.70 23.92 -3.67
C LEU A 45 -4.70 22.94 -4.84
N GLN A 46 -3.50 22.61 -5.33
CA GLN A 46 -3.35 21.62 -6.39
C GLN A 46 -3.95 20.27 -5.94
N PRO A 47 -4.84 19.64 -6.72
CA PRO A 47 -5.38 18.33 -6.39
C PRO A 47 -4.28 17.27 -6.27
N VAL A 48 -4.47 16.34 -5.33
CA VAL A 48 -3.57 15.21 -5.07
C VAL A 48 -4.32 13.89 -5.17
N THR A 49 -3.63 12.84 -5.57
CA THR A 49 -4.22 11.49 -5.62
C THR A 49 -3.56 10.62 -4.56
N VAL A 50 -4.37 9.99 -3.71
CA VAL A 50 -3.92 9.14 -2.62
C VAL A 50 -4.63 7.79 -2.63
N GLN A 51 -3.95 6.76 -2.11
CA GLN A 51 -4.50 5.43 -1.97
C GLN A 51 -5.07 5.23 -0.56
N ALA A 52 -6.32 4.78 -0.42
CA ALA A 52 -6.94 4.59 0.89
C ALA A 52 -7.89 3.39 0.91
N GLN A 53 -7.70 2.46 1.85
CA GLN A 53 -8.53 1.25 1.97
C GLN A 53 -9.93 1.51 2.57
N HIS A 54 -10.06 2.55 3.40
CA HIS A 54 -11.24 2.76 4.25
C HIS A 54 -11.97 4.07 3.93
N GLY A 55 -12.26 4.31 2.65
CA GLY A 55 -13.13 5.40 2.23
C GLY A 55 -12.50 6.80 2.31
N GLU A 56 -13.36 7.81 2.13
CA GLU A 56 -12.98 9.22 2.04
C GLU A 56 -12.22 9.72 3.26
N PHE A 57 -12.65 9.38 4.48
CA PHE A 57 -12.03 9.92 5.69
C PHE A 57 -10.57 9.50 5.83
N GLN A 58 -10.24 8.26 5.45
CA GLN A 58 -8.85 7.83 5.41
C GLN A 58 -8.08 8.55 4.29
N ALA A 59 -8.69 8.74 3.12
CA ALA A 59 -8.09 9.49 2.02
C ALA A 59 -7.76 10.94 2.43
N ARG A 60 -8.68 11.65 3.10
CA ARG A 60 -8.47 13.02 3.61
C ARG A 60 -7.27 13.12 4.55
N LYS A 61 -7.13 12.16 5.48
CA LYS A 61 -5.99 12.11 6.40
C LYS A 61 -4.66 11.85 5.69
N ARG A 62 -4.68 11.05 4.63
CA ARG A 62 -3.50 10.76 3.79
C ARG A 62 -3.14 11.90 2.85
N ALA A 63 -4.13 12.66 2.36
CA ALA A 63 -3.90 13.79 1.47
C ALA A 63 -3.34 15.02 2.20
N ARG A 64 -3.72 15.26 3.46
CA ARG A 64 -3.25 16.42 4.25
C ARG A 64 -1.73 16.68 4.19
N PRO A 65 -0.83 15.69 4.42
CA PRO A 65 0.61 15.92 4.35
C PRO A 65 1.14 16.26 2.95
N GLU A 66 0.42 15.90 1.87
CA GLU A 66 0.84 16.19 0.48
C GLU A 66 0.86 17.69 0.18
N TRP A 67 0.05 18.48 0.91
CA TRP A 67 0.05 19.94 0.84
C TRP A 67 1.00 20.61 1.83
N PHE A 68 1.91 19.84 2.46
CA PHE A 68 2.91 20.34 3.41
C PHE A 68 2.31 21.16 4.56
N GLY A 69 1.09 20.79 5.01
CA GLY A 69 0.39 21.48 6.10
C GLY A 69 -0.33 22.77 5.71
N GLN A 70 -0.41 23.12 4.42
CA GLN A 70 -1.13 24.31 3.95
C GLN A 70 -2.64 24.12 3.87
N ALA A 71 -3.10 22.87 3.71
CA ALA A 71 -4.50 22.54 3.53
C ALA A 71 -5.29 22.62 4.83
N ASP A 72 -6.40 23.36 4.80
CA ASP A 72 -7.39 23.32 5.86
C ASP A 72 -8.15 21.99 5.83
N PHE A 73 -8.07 21.21 6.91
CA PHE A 73 -8.64 19.87 6.95
C PHE A 73 -10.16 19.84 6.70
N GLU A 74 -10.89 20.87 7.12
CA GLU A 74 -12.34 20.96 6.97
C GLU A 74 -12.75 21.13 5.51
N THR A 75 -11.85 21.69 4.68
CA THR A 75 -12.06 21.93 3.26
C THR A 75 -11.67 20.74 2.38
N ILE A 76 -10.91 19.78 2.90
CA ILE A 76 -10.47 18.61 2.12
C ILE A 76 -11.69 17.77 1.73
N ARG A 77 -11.85 17.50 0.43
CA ARG A 77 -12.85 16.59 -0.13
C ARG A 77 -12.14 15.59 -1.02
N CYS A 78 -12.49 14.31 -0.90
CA CYS A 78 -11.89 13.26 -1.72
C CYS A 78 -12.97 12.43 -2.42
N ALA A 79 -12.76 12.11 -3.69
CA ALA A 79 -13.63 11.25 -4.46
C ALA A 79 -12.85 10.06 -5.02
N PRO A 80 -13.42 8.84 -5.05
CA PRO A 80 -12.75 7.69 -5.62
C PRO A 80 -12.48 7.92 -7.11
N THR A 81 -11.23 7.75 -7.53
CA THR A 81 -10.81 7.89 -8.91
C THR A 81 -11.31 6.67 -9.70
N GLY A 82 -12.35 6.84 -10.50
CA GLY A 82 -12.84 5.79 -11.40
C GLY A 82 -13.90 4.85 -10.83
N GLY A 83 -14.74 5.30 -9.90
CA GLY A 83 -15.96 4.58 -9.51
C GLY A 83 -15.70 3.31 -8.68
N TYR A 84 -14.83 3.40 -7.68
CA TYR A 84 -14.62 2.30 -6.73
C TYR A 84 -15.96 1.82 -6.14
N ILE A 85 -16.36 0.61 -6.51
CA ILE A 85 -17.46 -0.12 -5.87
C ILE A 85 -16.81 -0.84 -4.67
N PRO A 86 -17.11 -0.44 -3.42
CA PRO A 86 -16.58 -1.14 -2.27
C PRO A 86 -17.02 -2.61 -2.30
N PRO A 87 -16.14 -3.57 -1.92
CA PRO A 87 -16.55 -4.96 -1.81
C PRO A 87 -17.65 -5.07 -0.75
N ASP A 88 -18.80 -5.59 -1.18
CA ASP A 88 -19.95 -5.89 -0.32
C ASP A 88 -19.50 -6.87 0.77
N ARG A 89 -19.70 -6.50 2.04
CA ARG A 89 -19.21 -7.25 3.20
C ARG A 89 -20.33 -7.97 3.91
#